data_AF-A0A933ESK8-F1
#
_entry.id   AF-A0A933ESK8-F1
#
_cell.length_a   1.000
_cell.length_b   1.000
_cell.length_c   1.000
_cell.angle_alpha   90.00
_cell.angle_beta   90.00
_cell.angle_gamma   90.00
#
_symmetry.space_group_name_H-M   'P 1'
#
loop_
_entity.id
_entity.type
_entity.pdbx_description
1 polymer ?
#
loop_
_entity_poly.entity_id
_entity_poly.type
_entity_poly.pdbx_seq_one_letter_code
_entity_poly.pdbx_strand_id
1 'polypeptide(L)'
;TYDLRRLRLKGILYRLPGTHRYLVTPYGYRVALLFTKLNARVFRTTFASFDPAEPIPRPLADALAEVDRQIVQIIDRAKLGKAA
;
A
#
# COMPACT_ATOMS: atom_id res chain seq x y z
N THR A 1 -10.67 9.66 15.00
CA THR A 1 -10.38 11.06 14.61
C THR A 1 -9.07 11.24 13.84
N TYR A 2 -8.04 10.42 14.12
CA TYR A 2 -6.74 10.51 13.46
C TYR A 2 -6.79 10.32 11.93
N ASP A 3 -7.49 9.29 11.45
CA ASP A 3 -7.46 8.94 10.02
C ASP A 3 -8.11 10.00 9.12
N LEU A 4 -9.27 10.52 9.50
CA LEU A 4 -9.93 11.59 8.74
C LEU A 4 -9.07 12.86 8.68
N ARG A 5 -8.39 13.21 9.78
CA ARG A 5 -7.44 14.32 9.79
C ARG A 5 -6.29 14.05 8.83
N ARG A 6 -5.71 12.84 8.86
CA ARG A 6 -4.58 12.45 8.00
C ARG A 6 -4.97 12.43 6.53
N LEU A 7 -6.13 11.88 6.18
CA LEU A 7 -6.67 11.87 4.81
C LEU A 7 -6.94 13.28 4.29
N ARG A 8 -7.45 14.18 5.15
CA ARG A 8 -7.60 15.61 4.81
C ARG A 8 -6.26 16.29 4.56
N LEU A 9 -5.29 16.07 5.44
CA LEU A 9 -3.94 16.64 5.29
C LEU A 9 -3.21 16.12 4.05
N LYS A 10 -3.56 14.93 3.56
CA LYS A 10 -3.06 14.37 2.29
C LYS A 10 -3.89 14.79 1.07
N GLY A 11 -4.91 15.63 1.25
CA GLY A 11 -5.77 16.13 0.16
C GLY A 11 -6.75 15.09 -0.41
N ILE A 12 -6.89 13.92 0.20
CA ILE A 12 -7.82 12.87 -0.24
C ILE A 12 -9.26 13.24 0.12
N LEU A 13 -9.44 13.87 1.28
CA LEU A 13 -10.73 14.36 1.76
C LEU A 13 -10.73 15.87 1.91
N TYR A 14 -11.89 16.47 1.69
CA TYR A 14 -12.19 17.87 2.01
C TYR A 14 -13.26 17.91 3.11
N ARG A 15 -13.06 18.74 4.14
CA ARG A 15 -14.06 18.93 5.20
C ARG A 15 -14.94 20.12 4.85
N LEU A 16 -16.25 19.94 4.86
CA LEU A 16 -17.18 21.03 4.59
C LEU A 16 -17.21 22.03 5.77
N PRO A 17 -17.07 23.35 5.52
CA PRO A 17 -17.04 24.37 6.58
C PRO A 17 -18.26 24.30 7.48
N GLY A 18 -18.06 24.60 8.78
CA GLY A 18 -19.15 24.61 9.76
C GLY A 18 -19.78 23.25 10.07
N THR A 19 -19.25 22.15 9.53
CA THR A 19 -19.81 20.81 9.77
C THR A 19 -18.71 19.77 10.05
N HIS A 20 -19.09 18.57 10.48
CA HIS A 20 -18.18 17.41 10.58
C HIS A 20 -18.23 16.50 9.34
N ARG A 21 -18.79 16.99 8.22
CA ARG A 21 -18.94 16.21 6.98
C ARG A 21 -17.69 16.31 6.11
N TYR A 22 -17.36 15.20 5.47
CA TYR A 22 -16.21 15.09 4.56
C TYR A 22 -16.68 14.66 3.17
N LEU A 23 -16.04 15.20 2.14
CA LEU A 23 -16.21 14.85 0.75
C LEU A 23 -14.90 14.33 0.19
N VAL A 24 -14.97 13.38 -0.73
CA VAL A 24 -13.79 12.89 -1.44
C VAL A 24 -13.43 13.89 -2.53
N THR A 25 -12.15 14.25 -2.62
CA THR A 25 -11.67 15.16 -3.67
C THR A 25 -11.48 14.39 -4.99
N PRO A 26 -11.38 15.07 -6.15
CA PRO A 26 -11.03 14.39 -7.41
C PRO A 26 -9.72 13.59 -7.32
N TYR A 27 -8.73 14.10 -6.59
CA TYR A 27 -7.51 13.37 -6.27
C TYR A 27 -7.79 12.13 -5.41
N GLY A 28 -8.60 12.29 -4.36
CA GLY A 28 -9.01 11.20 -3.48
C GLY A 28 -9.72 10.07 -4.22
N TYR A 29 -10.53 10.37 -5.24
CA TYR A 29 -11.15 9.36 -6.10
C TYR A 29 -10.12 8.55 -6.89
N ARG A 30 -9.10 9.21 -7.46
CA ARG A 30 -8.01 8.50 -8.17
C ARG A 30 -7.23 7.60 -7.22
N VAL A 31 -6.95 8.08 -6.01
CA VAL A 31 -6.27 7.30 -4.97
C VAL A 31 -7.12 6.11 -4.56
N ALA A 32 -8.41 6.31 -4.26
CA ALA A 32 -9.32 5.23 -3.91
C ALA A 32 -9.39 4.18 -5.03
N LEU A 33 -9.54 4.61 -6.29
CA LEU A 33 -9.58 3.71 -7.44
C LEU A 33 -8.27 2.91 -7.60
N LEU A 34 -7.12 3.54 -7.40
CA LEU A 34 -5.82 2.87 -7.41
C LEU A 34 -5.78 1.78 -6.34
N PHE A 35 -6.13 2.11 -5.09
CA PHE A 35 -6.14 1.15 -3.99
C PHE A 35 -7.15 0.02 -4.22
N THR A 36 -8.33 0.30 -4.78
CA THR A 36 -9.31 -0.74 -5.14
C THR A 36 -8.75 -1.69 -6.21
N LYS A 37 -8.09 -1.15 -7.24
CA LYS A 37 -7.48 -1.97 -8.30
C LYS A 37 -6.30 -2.78 -7.79
N LEU A 38 -5.44 -2.18 -6.98
CA LEU A 38 -4.33 -2.88 -6.31
C LEU A 38 -4.86 -3.99 -5.41
N ASN A 39 -5.93 -3.73 -4.65
CA ASN A 39 -6.54 -4.74 -3.82
C ASN A 39 -7.07 -5.92 -4.64
N ALA A 40 -7.78 -5.65 -5.74
CA ALA A 40 -8.36 -6.69 -6.56
C ALA A 40 -7.32 -7.53 -7.33
N ARG A 41 -6.23 -6.92 -7.80
CA ARG A 41 -5.28 -7.54 -8.74
C ARG A 41 -3.96 -7.99 -8.13
N VAL A 42 -3.54 -7.33 -7.07
CA VAL A 42 -2.24 -7.58 -6.43
C VAL A 42 -2.52 -8.20 -5.08
N PHE A 43 -3.17 -7.49 -4.17
CA PHE A 43 -3.32 -7.99 -2.80
C PHE A 43 -4.18 -9.25 -2.72
N ARG A 44 -5.34 -9.29 -3.37
CA ARG A 44 -6.19 -10.50 -3.34
C ARG A 44 -5.48 -11.71 -3.92
N THR A 45 -4.81 -11.54 -5.06
CA THR A 45 -4.09 -12.64 -5.74
C THR A 45 -2.86 -13.07 -4.95
N THR A 46 -2.07 -12.13 -4.45
CA THR A 46 -0.86 -12.41 -3.66
C THR A 46 -1.21 -12.94 -2.27
N PHE A 47 -2.30 -12.49 -1.63
CA PHE A 47 -2.72 -13.05 -0.35
C PHE A 47 -3.36 -14.43 -0.47
N ALA A 48 -4.09 -14.71 -1.56
CA ALA A 48 -4.52 -16.08 -1.88
C ALA A 48 -3.31 -17.01 -2.09
N SER A 49 -2.21 -16.48 -2.65
CA SER A 49 -0.98 -17.23 -2.84
C SER A 49 -0.27 -17.59 -1.51
N PHE A 50 -0.58 -16.89 -0.42
CA PHE A 50 -0.14 -17.26 0.93
C PHE A 50 -1.11 -18.20 1.66
N ASP A 51 -2.21 -18.62 1.02
CA ASP A 51 -3.08 -19.66 1.56
C ASP A 51 -2.31 -20.99 1.57
N PRO A 52 -2.09 -21.63 2.73
CA PRO A 52 -1.42 -22.93 2.80
C PRO A 52 -2.17 -24.03 2.03
N ALA A 53 -3.46 -23.83 1.70
CA ALA A 53 -4.26 -24.76 0.93
C ALA A 53 -4.14 -24.59 -0.60
N GLU A 54 -3.64 -23.45 -1.10
CA GLU A 54 -3.54 -23.17 -2.54
C GLU A 54 -2.13 -22.66 -2.90
N PRO A 55 -1.16 -23.57 -3.12
CA PRO A 55 0.23 -23.19 -3.26
C PRO A 55 0.50 -22.42 -4.56
N ILE A 56 1.23 -21.30 -4.42
CA ILE A 56 1.78 -20.54 -5.55
C ILE A 56 2.59 -21.48 -6.46
N PRO A 57 2.50 -21.33 -7.80
CA PRO A 57 3.45 -21.98 -8.69
C PRO A 57 4.90 -21.68 -8.27
N ARG A 58 5.71 -22.73 -8.09
CA ARG A 58 7.09 -22.65 -7.57
C ARG A 58 7.96 -21.55 -8.24
N PRO A 59 7.95 -21.38 -9.58
CA PRO A 59 8.78 -20.35 -10.21
C PRO A 59 8.44 -18.91 -9.77
N LEU A 60 7.15 -18.66 -9.46
CA LEU A 60 6.71 -17.36 -8.98
C LEU A 60 7.08 -17.15 -7.51
N ALA A 61 6.99 -18.20 -6.69
CA ALA A 61 7.43 -18.14 -5.29
C ALA A 61 8.93 -17.81 -5.19
N ASP A 62 9.76 -18.46 -6.00
CA ASP A 62 11.21 -18.22 -6.03
C ASP A 62 11.55 -16.78 -6.47
N ALA A 63 10.86 -16.27 -7.49
CA ALA A 63 11.03 -14.90 -7.96
C ALA A 63 10.62 -13.87 -6.90
N LEU A 64 9.52 -14.09 -6.17
CA LEU A 64 9.09 -13.21 -5.08
C LEU A 64 10.09 -13.23 -3.92
N ALA A 65 10.64 -14.40 -3.58
CA ALA A 65 11.67 -14.52 -2.55
C ALA A 65 12.98 -13.82 -2.94
N GLU A 66 13.33 -13.78 -4.22
CA GLU A 66 14.45 -12.97 -4.71
C GLU A 66 14.18 -11.47 -4.57
N VAL A 67 12.99 -11.00 -4.98
CA VAL A 67 12.61 -9.58 -4.83
C VAL A 67 12.67 -9.14 -3.37
N ASP A 68 12.15 -9.95 -2.45
CA ASP A 68 12.16 -9.64 -1.02
C ASP A 68 13.60 -9.53 -0.47
N ARG A 69 14.49 -10.45 -0.86
CA ARG A 69 15.91 -10.37 -0.52
C ARG A 69 16.57 -9.08 -1.02
N GLN A 70 16.26 -8.65 -2.24
CA GLN A 70 16.81 -7.41 -2.80
C GLN A 70 16.28 -6.16 -2.07
N ILE A 71 14.99 -6.14 -1.71
CA ILE A 71 14.40 -5.05 -0.92
C ILE A 71 15.08 -4.93 0.44
N VAL A 72 15.29 -6.05 1.14
CA VAL A 72 16.00 -6.08 2.43
C VAL A 72 17.42 -5.52 2.26
N GLN A 73 18.16 -5.93 1.23
CA GLN A 73 19.49 -5.39 0.96
C GLN A 73 19.50 -3.88 0.69
N ILE A 74 18.52 -3.36 -0.05
CA ILE A 74 18.38 -1.92 -0.30
C ILE A 74 18.11 -1.17 1.00
N ILE A 75 17.19 -1.69 1.83
CA ILE A 75 16.85 -1.10 3.13
C ILE A 75 18.06 -1.11 4.06
N ASP A 76 18.82 -2.20 4.12
CA ASP A 76 20.00 -2.31 4.97
C ASP A 76 21.14 -1.41 4.52
N ARG A 77 21.37 -1.29 3.20
CA ARG A 77 22.30 -0.31 2.64
C ARG A 77 21.87 1.13 2.94
N ALA A 78 20.57 1.43 2.86
CA ALA A 78 20.04 2.75 3.20
C ALA A 78 20.14 3.05 4.70
N LYS A 79 20.05 2.03 5.57
CA LYS A 79 20.25 2.15 7.02
C LYS A 79 21.73 2.33 7.42
N LEU A 80 22.69 2.08 6.54
CA LEU A 80 24.12 2.28 6.77
C LEU A 80 24.60 3.74 6.57
N GLY A 81 23.69 4.70 6.45
CA GLY A 81 23.99 6.12 6.62
C GLY A 81 23.97 6.56 8.09
N LYS A 82 24.80 5.97 8.98
CA LYS A 82 25.22 6.70 10.18
C LYS A 82 26.35 7.63 9.77
N ALA A 83 26.05 8.92 9.73
CA ALA A 83 27.04 9.98 9.61
C ALA A 83 28.14 9.78 10.67
N ALA A 84 29.38 9.67 10.19
CA ALA A 84 30.57 10.01 10.97
C ALA A 84 30.65 11.52 11.15
#